data_AF-A0A2A2LYC4-F1
#
_entry.id   AF-A0A2A2LYC4-F1
#
_cell.length_a   1.000
_cell.length_b   1.000
_cell.length_c   1.000
_cell.angle_alpha   90.00
_cell.angle_beta   90.00
_cell.angle_gamma   90.00
#
_symmetry.space_group_name_H-M   'P 1'
#
loop_
_entity.id
_entity.type
_entity.pdbx_description
1 polymer ?
#
loop_
_entity_poly.entity_id
_entity_poly.type
_entity_poly.pdbx_seq_one_letter_code
_entity_poly.pdbx_strand_id
1 'polypeptide(L)'
;MRTSCKRAAPIGRIQMKPAKESGRRVVVTMKRKGKVKQIVEETEYEQGPSRAIDHQLKKIESTSKLSFDGICINSEFVQGLLSKLNRLRSVVSVTLTLCRIDLEESEWVKFLSSMPIESLSLDFCTINSSLISDKTLLPLSSLRSLRIQPRGLIHLPLLTDSLLHHWTSRQSNDFVHTLQLYNCTTEISTEGILEFLQALPPTIKGDFDFGRIHPEAQNEGHLMRLLLSCGSWMNVKDDWRSRRIEIKTPIKAIAFNLVCIEPPASQ
;
A
#
# COMPACT_ATOMS: atom_id res chain seq x y z
N MET A 1 1.51 55.59 -28.70
CA MET A 1 0.68 54.57 -28.01
C MET A 1 0.69 53.29 -28.82
N ARG A 2 1.28 52.20 -28.31
CA ARG A 2 1.26 50.87 -28.94
C ARG A 2 0.53 49.93 -28.00
N THR A 3 -0.63 49.45 -28.46
CA THR A 3 -1.45 48.43 -27.80
C THR A 3 -0.78 47.07 -27.94
N SER A 4 -0.34 46.46 -26.83
CA SER A 4 0.09 45.05 -26.83
C SER A 4 -1.09 44.15 -26.46
N CYS A 5 -1.48 43.29 -27.40
CA CYS A 5 -2.37 42.16 -27.12
C CYS A 5 -1.64 41.19 -26.18
N LYS A 6 -2.11 41.07 -24.94
CA LYS A 6 -1.67 40.03 -24.00
C LYS A 6 -2.06 38.66 -24.57
N ARG A 7 -1.06 37.85 -24.93
CA ARG A 7 -1.26 36.42 -25.23
C ARG A 7 -1.68 35.71 -23.94
N ALA A 8 -2.75 34.91 -24.00
CA ALA A 8 -3.15 34.00 -22.94
C ALA A 8 -2.03 32.99 -22.68
N ALA A 9 -1.69 32.77 -21.41
CA ALA A 9 -0.72 31.77 -21.00
C ALA A 9 -1.28 30.36 -21.24
N PRO A 10 -0.48 29.41 -21.78
CA PRO A 10 -0.94 28.04 -21.95
C PRO A 10 -1.13 27.37 -20.59
N ILE A 11 -2.36 26.95 -20.32
CA ILE A 11 -2.71 26.06 -19.22
C ILE A 11 -2.06 24.71 -19.50
N GLY A 12 -1.30 24.19 -18.53
CA GLY A 12 -0.80 22.81 -18.56
C GLY A 12 0.69 22.67 -18.83
N ARG A 13 1.53 23.10 -17.87
CA ARG A 13 2.80 22.41 -17.60
C ARG A 13 2.99 22.34 -16.09
N ILE A 14 3.07 21.11 -15.57
CA ILE A 14 3.47 20.83 -14.19
C ILE A 14 4.87 21.40 -14.00
N GLN A 15 5.00 22.49 -13.24
CA GLN A 15 6.30 22.99 -12.81
C GLN A 15 6.78 22.11 -11.65
N MET A 16 7.74 21.23 -11.95
CA MET A 16 8.45 20.47 -10.93
C MET A 16 9.32 21.45 -10.13
N LYS A 17 8.99 21.67 -8.86
CA LYS A 17 9.86 22.39 -7.92
C LYS A 17 11.17 21.60 -7.76
N PRO A 18 12.32 22.27 -7.61
CA PRO A 18 13.58 21.57 -7.32
C PRO A 18 13.45 20.88 -5.96
N ALA A 19 13.48 19.55 -5.97
CA ALA A 19 13.47 18.74 -4.76
C ALA A 19 14.81 18.90 -4.04
N LYS A 20 14.76 19.40 -2.80
CA LYS A 20 15.86 19.25 -1.83
C LYS A 20 16.15 17.76 -1.65
N GLU A 21 17.42 17.44 -1.48
CA GLU A 21 17.97 16.08 -1.38
C GLU A 21 17.09 15.13 -0.55
N SER A 22 16.50 14.15 -1.21
CA SER A 22 15.83 13.01 -0.58
C SER A 22 16.23 11.76 -1.36
N GLY A 23 16.62 10.72 -0.65
CA GLY A 23 17.40 9.55 -1.13
C GLY A 23 17.05 9.02 -2.53
N ARG A 24 18.09 8.58 -3.25
CA ARG A 24 18.00 8.01 -4.60
C ARG A 24 17.01 6.84 -4.66
N ARG A 25 15.80 7.10 -5.16
CA ARG A 25 14.79 6.10 -5.51
C ARG A 25 15.24 5.40 -6.80
N VAL A 26 15.42 4.08 -6.76
CA VAL A 26 15.60 3.28 -7.99
C VAL A 26 14.20 2.89 -8.46
N VAL A 27 13.75 3.52 -9.55
CA VAL A 27 12.50 3.16 -10.24
C VAL A 27 12.87 2.22 -11.38
N VAL A 28 12.36 0.98 -11.36
CA VAL A 28 12.55 0.02 -12.44
C VAL A 28 11.35 0.08 -13.38
N THR A 29 11.35 1.03 -14.32
CA THR A 29 10.30 1.12 -15.34
C THR A 29 10.69 0.28 -16.56
N MET A 30 9.98 -0.82 -16.83
CA MET A 30 10.15 -1.58 -18.07
C MET A 30 9.28 -0.97 -19.18
N LYS A 31 9.89 -0.22 -20.10
CA LYS A 31 9.21 0.30 -21.32
C LYS A 31 8.98 -0.84 -22.33
N ARG A 32 7.72 -1.09 -22.71
CA ARG A 32 7.38 -1.84 -23.93
C ARG A 32 7.73 -0.99 -25.17
N LYS A 33 8.48 -1.57 -26.12
CA LYS A 33 8.99 -0.90 -27.32
C LYS A 33 7.91 -0.87 -28.43
N GLY A 34 7.56 0.33 -28.89
CA GLY A 34 6.77 0.59 -30.10
C GLY A 34 6.67 2.07 -30.45
N LYS A 35 7.53 2.53 -31.39
CA LYS A 35 7.64 3.85 -32.08
C LYS A 35 8.49 5.00 -31.44
N VAL A 36 9.81 4.75 -31.32
CA VAL A 36 11.08 5.52 -31.62
C VAL A 36 11.10 7.08 -31.55
N LYS A 37 12.07 7.83 -30.96
CA LYS A 37 13.58 7.92 -31.07
C LYS A 37 14.28 8.21 -29.71
N GLN A 38 15.24 7.37 -29.23
CA GLN A 38 16.74 7.41 -29.31
C GLN A 38 17.40 8.33 -28.23
N ILE A 39 18.48 8.06 -27.48
CA ILE A 39 19.62 7.10 -27.50
C ILE A 39 20.00 6.74 -26.04
N VAL A 40 20.19 5.44 -25.73
CA VAL A 40 21.24 4.93 -24.82
C VAL A 40 21.68 3.60 -25.43
N GLU A 41 23.00 3.44 -25.56
CA GLU A 41 23.68 2.43 -26.36
C GLU A 41 23.17 0.99 -26.17
N GLU A 42 23.08 0.31 -27.31
CA GLU A 42 22.84 -1.12 -27.43
C GLU A 42 23.98 -1.89 -26.79
N THR A 43 23.65 -2.73 -25.81
CA THR A 43 24.28 -4.04 -25.69
C THR A 43 23.16 -5.07 -25.69
N GLU A 44 23.07 -5.71 -26.85
CA GLU A 44 22.51 -7.03 -27.16
C GLU A 44 21.46 -7.62 -26.22
N TYR A 45 20.27 -7.77 -26.80
CA TYR A 45 19.20 -8.65 -26.36
C TYR A 45 19.68 -10.11 -26.36
N GLU A 46 20.34 -10.56 -25.29
CA GLU A 46 20.53 -11.99 -25.05
C GLU A 46 20.39 -12.36 -23.55
N GLN A 47 19.32 -13.15 -23.31
CA GLN A 47 19.14 -14.12 -22.23
C GLN A 47 18.70 -13.62 -20.84
N GLY A 48 17.39 -13.76 -20.60
CA GLY A 48 16.78 -14.09 -19.31
C GLY A 48 16.52 -12.94 -18.31
N PRO A 49 15.50 -13.06 -17.45
CA PRO A 49 15.26 -12.13 -16.33
C PRO A 49 16.48 -12.01 -15.39
N SER A 50 17.32 -13.05 -15.34
CA SER A 50 18.50 -13.14 -14.47
C SER A 50 19.52 -12.01 -14.64
N ARG A 51 19.88 -11.62 -15.88
CA ARG A 51 20.92 -10.59 -16.12
C ARG A 51 20.47 -9.17 -15.79
N ALA A 52 19.19 -8.86 -16.04
CA ALA A 52 18.60 -7.58 -15.65
C ALA A 52 18.53 -7.45 -14.12
N ILE A 53 18.19 -8.55 -13.45
CA ILE A 53 18.19 -8.66 -11.99
C ILE A 53 19.61 -8.50 -11.43
N ASP A 54 20.65 -9.05 -12.08
CA ASP A 54 22.06 -8.90 -11.67
C ASP A 54 22.56 -7.45 -11.70
N HIS A 55 22.37 -6.74 -12.82
CA HIS A 55 22.82 -5.35 -12.95
C HIS A 55 22.06 -4.41 -12.01
N GLN A 56 20.76 -4.65 -11.83
CA GLN A 56 19.93 -3.84 -10.93
C GLN A 56 20.23 -4.12 -9.46
N LEU A 57 20.51 -5.37 -9.09
CA LEU A 57 20.84 -5.71 -7.70
C LEU A 57 22.23 -5.24 -7.27
N LYS A 58 23.20 -5.12 -8.19
CA LYS A 58 24.47 -4.41 -7.91
C LYS A 58 24.24 -2.94 -7.51
N LYS A 59 23.18 -2.30 -8.02
CA LYS A 59 22.78 -0.93 -7.62
C LYS A 59 21.99 -0.90 -6.30
N ILE A 60 21.39 -2.01 -5.89
CA ILE A 60 20.59 -2.15 -4.66
C ILE A 60 21.47 -2.39 -3.42
N GLU A 61 22.73 -2.81 -3.56
CA GLU A 61 23.66 -3.02 -2.42
C GLU A 61 23.79 -1.80 -1.48
N SER A 62 23.48 -0.58 -1.95
CA SER A 62 23.49 0.63 -1.13
C SER A 62 22.11 1.13 -0.68
N THR A 63 21.01 0.45 -1.01
CA THR A 63 19.66 1.03 -0.90
C THR A 63 18.77 0.22 0.03
N SER A 64 18.28 0.84 1.10
CA SER A 64 17.33 0.25 2.04
C SER A 64 15.91 0.07 1.47
N LYS A 65 15.75 0.23 0.15
CA LYS A 65 14.47 0.26 -0.55
C LYS A 65 14.50 -0.57 -1.82
N LEU A 66 13.52 -1.44 -2.00
CA LEU A 66 13.21 -2.13 -3.25
C LEU A 66 11.99 -1.49 -3.89
N SER A 67 12.10 -1.13 -5.17
CA SER A 67 10.95 -0.65 -5.93
C SER A 67 10.91 -1.26 -7.32
N PHE A 68 9.76 -1.82 -7.65
CA PHE A 68 9.50 -2.50 -8.91
C PHE A 68 8.26 -1.89 -9.57
N ASP A 69 8.34 -1.65 -10.88
CA ASP A 69 7.27 -0.99 -11.64
C ASP A 69 6.95 -1.75 -12.93
N GLY A 70 5.70 -2.22 -13.06
CA GLY A 70 5.19 -2.85 -14.27
C GLY A 70 5.73 -4.25 -14.57
N ILE A 71 6.27 -4.96 -13.57
CA ILE A 71 6.86 -6.30 -13.74
C ILE A 71 5.96 -7.42 -13.22
N CYS A 72 6.20 -8.64 -13.71
CA CYS A 72 5.61 -9.85 -13.14
C CYS A 72 6.52 -10.38 -12.03
N ILE A 73 5.97 -10.53 -10.83
CA ILE A 73 6.65 -11.10 -9.67
C ILE A 73 6.14 -12.53 -9.55
N ASN A 74 6.93 -13.46 -10.05
CA ASN A 74 6.66 -14.90 -10.02
C ASN A 74 7.73 -15.64 -9.19
N SER A 75 7.56 -16.95 -9.02
CA SER A 75 8.46 -17.80 -8.24
C SER A 75 9.92 -17.70 -8.72
N GLU A 76 10.16 -17.69 -10.03
CA GLU A 76 11.51 -17.55 -10.61
C GLU A 76 12.16 -16.21 -10.23
N PHE A 77 11.39 -15.12 -10.33
CA PHE A 77 11.86 -13.80 -9.95
C PHE A 77 12.20 -13.72 -8.45
N VAL A 78 11.33 -14.24 -7.60
CA VAL A 78 11.54 -14.27 -6.15
C VAL A 78 12.74 -15.15 -5.78
N GLN A 79 12.89 -16.32 -6.40
CA GLN A 79 14.05 -17.20 -6.19
C GLN A 79 15.35 -16.52 -6.63
N GLY A 80 15.33 -15.80 -7.76
CA GLY A 80 16.46 -14.99 -8.23
C GLY A 80 16.84 -13.90 -7.22
N LEU A 81 15.86 -13.23 -6.59
CA LEU A 81 16.11 -12.26 -5.53
C LEU A 81 16.63 -12.92 -4.24
N LEU A 82 15.97 -13.99 -3.79
CA LEU A 82 16.32 -14.70 -2.57
C LEU A 82 17.69 -15.37 -2.65
N SER A 83 18.16 -15.77 -3.85
CA SER A 83 19.53 -16.27 -4.04
C SER A 83 20.60 -15.25 -3.61
N LYS A 84 20.23 -13.96 -3.54
CA LYS A 84 21.07 -12.84 -3.11
C LYS A 84 20.73 -12.37 -1.70
N LEU A 85 20.25 -13.29 -0.85
CA LEU A 85 19.67 -13.06 0.49
C LEU A 85 20.48 -12.12 1.40
N ASN A 86 21.82 -12.18 1.34
CA ASN A 86 22.69 -11.31 2.12
C ASN A 86 22.45 -9.81 1.83
N ARG A 87 22.02 -9.47 0.61
CA ARG A 87 21.72 -8.10 0.18
C ARG A 87 20.32 -7.64 0.59
N LEU A 88 19.41 -8.56 0.90
CA LEU A 88 18.02 -8.23 1.24
C LEU A 88 17.85 -7.84 2.71
N ARG A 89 18.79 -8.21 3.59
CA ARG A 89 18.73 -7.90 5.02
C ARG A 89 18.76 -6.40 5.35
N SER A 90 19.26 -5.56 4.44
CA SER A 90 19.27 -4.09 4.60
C SER A 90 18.02 -3.41 4.06
N VAL A 91 17.12 -4.16 3.40
CA VAL A 91 15.91 -3.61 2.79
C VAL A 91 14.82 -3.45 3.85
N VAL A 92 14.42 -2.20 4.10
CA VAL A 92 13.34 -1.85 5.04
C VAL A 92 12.06 -1.41 4.32
N SER A 93 12.13 -1.08 3.03
CA SER A 93 10.98 -0.61 2.27
C SER A 93 10.82 -1.35 0.96
N VAL A 94 9.62 -1.83 0.68
CA VAL A 94 9.26 -2.51 -0.57
C VAL A 94 8.09 -1.77 -1.20
N THR A 95 8.24 -1.35 -2.46
CA THR A 95 7.22 -0.66 -3.24
C THR A 95 7.01 -1.36 -4.58
N LEU A 96 5.83 -1.95 -4.76
CA LEU A 96 5.41 -2.57 -6.01
C LEU A 96 4.38 -1.67 -6.66
N THR A 97 4.60 -1.29 -7.91
CA THR A 97 3.70 -0.42 -8.66
C THR A 97 3.34 -1.08 -9.98
N LEU A 98 2.05 -1.17 -10.31
CA LEU A 98 1.57 -1.77 -11.56
C LEU A 98 2.07 -3.20 -11.81
N CYS A 99 2.49 -3.92 -10.75
CA CYS A 99 3.03 -5.26 -10.85
C CYS A 99 1.91 -6.30 -10.94
N ARG A 100 2.18 -7.44 -11.57
CA ARG A 100 1.39 -8.67 -11.41
C ARG A 100 2.10 -9.56 -10.41
N ILE A 101 1.46 -9.86 -9.28
CA ILE A 101 2.00 -10.75 -8.26
C ILE A 101 1.39 -12.12 -8.49
N ASP A 102 2.21 -13.05 -9.00
CA ASP A 102 1.83 -14.42 -9.35
C ASP A 102 2.65 -15.37 -8.49
N LEU A 103 2.35 -15.33 -7.20
CA LEU A 103 3.03 -16.09 -6.15
C LEU A 103 2.01 -16.89 -5.36
N GLU A 104 2.45 -18.01 -4.82
CA GLU A 104 1.73 -18.67 -3.74
C GLU A 104 1.93 -17.91 -2.41
N GLU A 105 0.99 -18.10 -1.48
CA GLU A 105 1.07 -17.48 -0.15
C GLU A 105 2.38 -17.84 0.57
N SER A 106 2.83 -19.09 0.45
CA SER A 106 4.07 -19.59 1.05
C SER A 106 5.32 -18.85 0.54
N GLU A 107 5.38 -18.59 -0.76
CA GLU A 107 6.47 -17.88 -1.42
C GLU A 107 6.46 -16.40 -1.05
N TRP A 108 5.27 -15.81 -0.95
CA TRP A 108 5.09 -14.43 -0.52
C TRP A 108 5.54 -14.21 0.92
N VAL A 109 5.14 -15.09 1.84
CA VAL A 109 5.61 -15.07 3.23
C VAL A 109 7.13 -15.19 3.28
N LYS A 110 7.71 -16.15 2.54
CA LYS A 110 9.16 -16.36 2.49
C LYS A 110 9.90 -15.13 1.95
N PHE A 111 9.35 -14.50 0.92
CA PHE A 111 9.89 -13.28 0.35
C PHE A 111 9.89 -12.13 1.35
N LEU A 112 8.73 -11.81 1.93
CA LEU A 112 8.60 -10.68 2.86
C LEU A 112 9.39 -10.90 4.15
N SER A 113 9.35 -12.11 4.71
CA SER A 113 10.05 -12.46 5.97
C SER A 113 11.58 -12.48 5.82
N SER A 114 12.10 -12.45 4.60
CA SER A 114 13.55 -12.38 4.36
C SER A 114 14.14 -10.98 4.59
N MET A 115 13.29 -9.99 4.86
CA MET A 115 13.62 -8.56 4.97
C MET A 115 13.02 -7.96 6.25
N PRO A 116 13.72 -7.04 6.94
CA PRO A 116 13.15 -6.29 8.06
C PRO A 116 12.22 -5.16 7.55
N ILE A 117 11.11 -5.52 6.94
CA ILE A 117 10.21 -4.57 6.26
C ILE A 117 9.53 -3.65 7.28
N GLU A 118 9.83 -2.36 7.19
CA GLU A 118 9.14 -1.27 7.89
C GLU A 118 8.03 -0.65 7.05
N SER A 119 8.16 -0.69 5.72
CA SER A 119 7.19 -0.08 4.79
C SER A 119 6.90 -0.97 3.59
N LEU A 120 5.64 -1.34 3.40
CA LEU A 120 5.15 -2.12 2.27
C LEU A 120 4.08 -1.33 1.51
N SER A 121 4.33 -1.08 0.22
CA SER A 121 3.37 -0.41 -0.67
C SER A 121 3.10 -1.24 -1.91
N LEU A 122 1.82 -1.54 -2.15
CA LEU A 122 1.34 -2.28 -3.32
C LEU A 122 0.36 -1.39 -4.10
N ASP A 123 0.85 -0.65 -5.07
CA ASP A 123 0.09 0.37 -5.80
C ASP A 123 -0.33 -0.13 -7.18
N PHE A 124 -1.63 -0.17 -7.44
CA PHE A 124 -2.27 -0.63 -8.69
C PHE A 124 -1.80 -2.00 -9.17
N CYS A 125 -1.46 -2.88 -8.24
CA CYS A 125 -0.98 -4.22 -8.55
C CYS A 125 -2.16 -5.18 -8.83
N THR A 126 -1.90 -6.22 -9.60
CA THR A 126 -2.79 -7.39 -9.74
C THR A 126 -2.34 -8.42 -8.72
N ILE A 127 -3.18 -8.69 -7.71
CA ILE A 127 -2.81 -9.47 -6.52
C ILE A 127 -3.94 -10.49 -6.26
N ASN A 128 -3.56 -11.71 -5.86
CA ASN A 128 -4.50 -12.70 -5.32
C ASN A 128 -4.88 -12.32 -3.87
N SER A 129 -6.16 -12.42 -3.50
CA SER A 129 -6.65 -12.04 -2.17
C SER A 129 -5.97 -12.79 -1.04
N SER A 130 -5.56 -14.04 -1.28
CA SER A 130 -4.84 -14.86 -0.29
C SER A 130 -3.46 -14.31 0.09
N LEU A 131 -2.86 -13.45 -0.74
CA LEU A 131 -1.53 -12.88 -0.47
C LEU A 131 -1.57 -11.75 0.56
N ILE A 132 -2.75 -11.21 0.85
CA ILE A 132 -2.94 -10.18 1.86
C ILE A 132 -3.86 -10.76 2.94
N SER A 133 -3.23 -11.41 3.91
CA SER A 133 -3.88 -12.06 5.05
C SER A 133 -3.13 -11.77 6.34
N ASP A 134 -3.77 -12.00 7.48
CA ASP A 134 -3.12 -11.94 8.80
C ASP A 134 -1.86 -12.82 8.82
N LYS A 135 -1.93 -14.03 8.24
CA LYS A 135 -0.79 -14.95 8.13
C LYS A 135 0.41 -14.35 7.39
N THR A 136 0.17 -13.52 6.38
CA THR A 136 1.24 -12.88 5.60
C THR A 136 1.80 -11.62 6.25
N LEU A 137 1.00 -10.92 7.05
CA LEU A 137 1.36 -9.61 7.62
C LEU A 137 1.83 -9.69 9.08
N LEU A 138 1.31 -10.64 9.87
CA LEU A 138 1.72 -10.86 11.27
C LEU A 138 3.24 -11.10 11.42
N PRO A 139 3.92 -11.87 10.54
CA PRO A 139 5.36 -12.07 10.64
C PRO A 139 6.19 -10.79 10.48
N LEU A 140 5.62 -9.71 9.93
CA LEU A 140 6.31 -8.45 9.69
C LEU A 140 6.33 -7.59 10.95
N SER A 141 7.14 -8.00 11.93
CA SER A 141 7.23 -7.38 13.26
C SER A 141 7.70 -5.91 13.23
N SER A 142 8.47 -5.52 12.23
CA SER A 142 8.97 -4.13 12.06
C SER A 142 8.04 -3.25 11.23
N LEU A 143 6.93 -3.77 10.70
CA LEU A 143 6.06 -3.02 9.80
C LEU A 143 5.42 -1.82 10.51
N ARG A 144 5.64 -0.63 9.97
CA ARG A 144 5.10 0.66 10.46
C ARG A 144 4.17 1.33 9.45
N SER A 145 4.30 0.99 8.16
CA SER A 145 3.53 1.55 7.07
C SER A 145 3.08 0.45 6.11
N LEU A 146 1.76 0.28 5.99
CA LEU A 146 1.13 -0.62 5.05
C LEU A 146 0.22 0.17 4.11
N ARG A 147 0.47 0.03 2.81
CA ARG A 147 -0.39 0.59 1.75
C ARG A 147 -0.70 -0.48 0.73
N ILE A 148 -1.98 -0.71 0.51
CA ILE A 148 -2.48 -1.69 -0.45
C ILE A 148 -3.55 -1.00 -1.28
N GLN A 149 -3.30 -0.96 -2.58
CA GLN A 149 -4.18 -0.40 -3.58
C GLN A 149 -4.15 -1.35 -4.79
N PRO A 150 -5.01 -2.37 -4.84
CA PRO A 150 -5.10 -3.22 -6.01
C PRO A 150 -5.63 -2.43 -7.21
N ARG A 151 -5.42 -2.98 -8.41
CA ARG A 151 -5.92 -2.38 -9.66
C ARG A 151 -7.46 -2.31 -9.71
N GLY A 152 -8.14 -3.24 -9.06
CA GLY A 152 -9.60 -3.29 -8.95
C GLY A 152 -10.03 -3.52 -7.50
N LEU A 153 -11.35 -3.61 -7.27
CA LEU A 153 -11.89 -4.00 -5.98
C LEU A 153 -11.51 -5.46 -5.68
N ILE A 154 -10.93 -5.71 -4.50
CA ILE A 154 -10.63 -7.06 -4.02
C ILE A 154 -11.25 -7.27 -2.64
N HIS A 155 -11.73 -8.50 -2.39
CA HIS A 155 -12.13 -8.93 -1.05
C HIS A 155 -10.99 -9.68 -0.39
N LEU A 156 -10.66 -9.31 0.84
CA LEU A 156 -9.58 -9.85 1.67
C LEU A 156 -10.20 -10.56 2.89
N PRO A 157 -10.75 -11.78 2.71
CA PRO A 157 -11.49 -12.48 3.76
C PRO A 157 -10.63 -12.91 4.95
N LEU A 158 -9.31 -12.94 4.77
CA LEU A 158 -8.34 -13.39 5.77
C LEU A 158 -7.60 -12.23 6.45
N LEU A 159 -8.07 -11.00 6.24
CA LEU A 159 -7.57 -9.81 6.91
C LEU A 159 -8.57 -9.39 7.97
N THR A 160 -8.28 -9.72 9.23
CA THR A 160 -9.22 -9.64 10.36
C THR A 160 -8.70 -8.74 11.49
N ASP A 161 -9.48 -8.62 12.55
CA ASP A 161 -9.10 -7.90 13.77
C ASP A 161 -7.83 -8.46 14.42
N SER A 162 -7.48 -9.72 14.16
CA SER A 162 -6.26 -10.36 14.68
C SER A 162 -5.00 -9.57 14.34
N LEU A 163 -4.93 -8.99 13.14
CA LEU A 163 -3.82 -8.13 12.73
C LEU A 163 -3.76 -6.84 13.56
N LEU A 164 -4.90 -6.21 13.80
CA LEU A 164 -4.99 -4.98 14.58
C LEU A 164 -4.60 -5.23 16.03
N HIS A 165 -5.13 -6.29 16.65
CA HIS A 165 -4.74 -6.72 18.00
C HIS A 165 -3.24 -6.95 18.10
N HIS A 166 -2.66 -7.68 17.13
CA HIS A 166 -1.22 -7.92 17.11
C HIS A 166 -0.42 -6.61 17.07
N TRP A 167 -0.81 -5.64 16.23
CA TRP A 167 -0.13 -4.34 16.15
C TRP A 167 -0.25 -3.51 17.44
N THR A 168 -1.36 -3.61 18.15
CA THR A 168 -1.52 -2.93 19.45
C THR A 168 -0.75 -3.60 20.58
N SER A 169 -0.48 -4.90 20.47
CA SER A 169 0.30 -5.65 21.48
C SER A 169 1.82 -5.41 21.39
N ARG A 170 2.29 -4.65 20.39
CA ARG A 170 3.71 -4.33 20.21
C ARG A 170 4.21 -3.36 21.27
N GLN A 171 5.51 -3.45 21.59
CA GLN A 171 6.15 -2.56 22.55
C GLN A 171 6.13 -1.09 22.07
N SER A 172 6.30 -0.16 23.02
CA SER A 172 5.87 1.24 22.96
C SER A 172 6.46 2.13 21.84
N ASN A 173 7.40 1.65 21.02
CA ASN A 173 8.06 2.43 19.96
C ASN A 173 7.91 1.87 18.53
N ASP A 174 7.20 0.75 18.33
CA ASP A 174 7.08 0.05 17.04
C ASP A 174 5.63 -0.02 16.51
N PHE A 175 4.83 0.98 16.81
CA PHE A 175 3.44 1.04 16.35
C PHE A 175 3.33 1.33 14.86
N VAL A 176 2.24 0.84 14.27
CA VAL A 176 1.84 1.21 12.91
C VAL A 176 1.35 2.65 12.90
N HIS A 177 1.94 3.46 12.03
CA HIS A 177 1.56 4.86 11.82
C HIS A 177 0.76 5.07 10.54
N THR A 178 0.81 4.10 9.61
CA THR A 178 0.08 4.20 8.35
C THR A 178 -0.52 2.86 7.99
N LEU A 179 -1.84 2.84 7.84
CA LEU A 179 -2.59 1.77 7.21
C LEU A 179 -3.43 2.40 6.11
N GLN A 180 -3.30 1.94 4.88
CA GLN A 180 -4.07 2.47 3.77
C GLN A 180 -4.54 1.34 2.87
N LEU A 181 -5.81 0.95 3.01
CA LEU A 181 -6.44 -0.13 2.26
C LEU A 181 -7.41 0.45 1.23
N TYR A 182 -6.90 0.83 0.06
CA TYR A 182 -7.75 1.36 -1.02
C TYR A 182 -8.29 0.23 -1.87
N ASN A 183 -9.57 0.31 -2.27
CA ASN A 183 -10.23 -0.73 -3.07
C ASN A 183 -10.12 -2.15 -2.47
N CYS A 184 -10.02 -2.25 -1.15
CA CYS A 184 -10.03 -3.51 -0.42
C CYS A 184 -11.31 -3.59 0.42
N THR A 185 -12.01 -4.72 0.34
CA THR A 185 -13.02 -5.10 1.32
C THR A 185 -12.39 -6.06 2.32
N THR A 186 -12.56 -5.83 3.62
CA THR A 186 -11.89 -6.56 4.70
C THR A 186 -12.89 -7.10 5.72
N GLU A 187 -12.47 -8.11 6.49
CA GLU A 187 -13.20 -8.62 7.66
C GLU A 187 -12.78 -7.94 8.97
N ILE A 188 -11.96 -6.89 8.89
CA ILE A 188 -11.73 -5.97 10.01
C ILE A 188 -13.07 -5.37 10.43
N SER A 189 -13.43 -5.53 11.70
CA SER A 189 -14.72 -5.08 12.22
C SER A 189 -14.68 -3.64 12.72
N THR A 190 -15.86 -3.04 12.86
CA THR A 190 -15.98 -1.74 13.53
C THR A 190 -15.52 -1.77 15.00
N GLU A 191 -15.59 -2.95 15.64
CA GLU A 191 -15.09 -3.16 17.00
C GLU A 191 -13.57 -3.17 17.04
N GLY A 192 -12.93 -3.97 16.18
CA GLY A 192 -11.48 -4.04 16.08
C GLY A 192 -10.86 -2.69 15.74
N ILE A 193 -11.51 -1.88 14.89
CA ILE A 193 -11.09 -0.49 14.62
C ILE A 193 -11.15 0.36 15.90
N LEU A 194 -12.25 0.28 16.66
CA LEU A 194 -12.42 1.03 17.90
C LEU A 194 -11.34 0.67 18.93
N GLU A 195 -11.14 -0.62 19.16
CA GLU A 195 -10.15 -1.13 20.12
C GLU A 195 -8.74 -0.79 19.69
N PHE A 196 -8.43 -0.92 18.40
CA PHE A 196 -7.15 -0.49 17.83
C PHE A 196 -6.85 0.96 18.15
N LEU A 197 -7.80 1.85 17.88
CA LEU A 197 -7.61 3.28 18.06
C LEU A 197 -7.50 3.70 19.53
N GLN A 198 -8.21 3.00 20.42
CA GLN A 198 -8.15 3.20 21.87
C GLN A 198 -6.82 2.70 22.46
N ALA A 199 -6.26 1.61 21.93
CA ALA A 199 -4.99 1.06 22.37
C ALA A 199 -3.78 1.88 21.88
N LEU A 200 -3.91 2.62 20.77
CA LEU A 200 -2.83 3.48 20.27
C LEU A 200 -2.54 4.65 21.21
N PRO A 201 -1.27 4.86 21.63
CA PRO A 201 -0.88 6.00 22.43
C PRO A 201 -1.40 7.35 21.88
N PRO A 202 -1.77 8.29 22.78
CA PRO A 202 -2.32 9.59 22.39
C PRO A 202 -1.30 10.49 21.71
N THR A 203 -0.01 10.15 21.71
CA THR A 203 1.06 10.90 21.03
C THR A 203 1.30 10.45 19.60
N ILE A 204 0.76 9.29 19.19
CA ILE A 204 1.02 8.74 17.87
C ILE A 204 0.24 9.53 16.82
N LYS A 205 1.00 10.05 15.86
CA LYS A 205 0.44 10.53 14.60
C LYS A 205 0.15 9.34 13.71
N GLY A 206 -1.05 9.29 13.15
CA GLY A 206 -1.50 8.14 12.37
C GLY A 206 -2.39 8.52 11.20
N ASP A 207 -2.26 7.77 10.11
CA ASP A 207 -3.12 7.86 8.93
C ASP A 207 -3.65 6.45 8.63
N PHE A 208 -4.92 6.23 8.95
CA PHE A 208 -5.56 4.91 8.96
C PHE A 208 -6.78 4.92 8.06
N ASP A 209 -6.68 4.32 6.89
CA ASP A 209 -7.78 3.97 6.02
C ASP A 209 -7.96 2.44 6.01
N PHE A 210 -9.01 1.96 6.67
CA PHE A 210 -9.31 0.52 6.78
C PHE A 210 -10.04 -0.02 5.54
N GLY A 211 -10.26 0.80 4.51
CA GLY A 211 -10.86 0.37 3.26
C GLY A 211 -12.37 0.22 3.38
N ARG A 212 -12.91 -0.91 2.90
CA ARG A 212 -14.34 -1.22 2.93
C ARG A 212 -14.60 -2.32 3.95
N ILE A 213 -15.48 -2.07 4.90
CA ILE A 213 -15.84 -3.01 5.95
C ILE A 213 -16.94 -3.91 5.42
N HIS A 214 -16.71 -5.22 5.42
CA HIS A 214 -17.70 -6.20 5.01
C HIS A 214 -18.97 -6.09 5.89
N PRO A 215 -20.19 -6.20 5.34
CA PRO A 215 -21.42 -5.98 6.11
C PRO A 215 -21.56 -6.79 7.39
N GLU A 216 -21.08 -8.04 7.39
CA GLU A 216 -21.13 -8.92 8.57
C GLU A 216 -20.21 -8.44 9.70
N ALA A 217 -19.17 -7.67 9.37
CA ALA A 217 -18.23 -7.08 10.32
C ALA A 217 -18.67 -5.68 10.81
N GLN A 218 -19.86 -5.22 10.41
CA GLN A 218 -20.42 -3.92 10.80
C GLN A 218 -21.34 -4.09 12.01
N ASN A 219 -21.10 -3.31 13.07
CA ASN A 219 -22.00 -3.21 14.20
C ASN A 219 -22.33 -1.74 14.48
N GLU A 220 -23.61 -1.38 14.40
CA GLU A 220 -24.06 0.01 14.60
C GLU A 220 -23.74 0.55 16.00
N GLY A 221 -23.82 -0.29 17.02
CA GLY A 221 -23.47 0.10 18.39
C GLY A 221 -21.99 0.46 18.53
N HIS A 222 -21.10 -0.33 17.92
CA HIS A 222 -19.65 -0.07 17.91
C HIS A 222 -19.31 1.15 17.07
N LEU A 223 -20.00 1.33 15.96
CA LEU A 223 -19.89 2.56 15.16
C LEU A 223 -20.27 3.78 16.00
N MET A 224 -21.41 3.78 16.67
CA MET A 224 -21.83 4.91 17.51
C MET A 224 -20.81 5.21 18.63
N ARG A 225 -20.25 4.17 19.26
CA ARG A 225 -19.18 4.35 20.26
C ARG A 225 -17.92 4.95 19.65
N LEU A 226 -17.52 4.50 18.45
CA LEU A 226 -16.40 5.09 17.72
C LEU A 226 -16.63 6.57 17.44
N LEU A 227 -17.82 6.93 16.97
CA LEU A 227 -18.17 8.32 16.67
C LEU A 227 -18.17 9.20 17.93
N LEU A 228 -18.72 8.70 19.04
CA LEU A 228 -18.77 9.43 20.30
C LEU A 228 -17.40 9.55 20.99
N SER A 229 -16.55 8.54 20.85
CA SER A 229 -15.22 8.50 21.50
C SER A 229 -14.22 9.48 20.91
N CYS A 230 -14.41 9.91 19.65
CA CYS A 230 -13.35 10.62 18.94
C CYS A 230 -13.26 12.12 19.24
N GLY A 231 -14.23 12.79 19.87
CA GLY A 231 -14.16 14.23 20.22
C GLY A 231 -13.74 15.15 19.07
N SER A 232 -13.95 14.73 17.82
CA SER A 232 -13.24 15.20 16.63
C SER A 232 -14.19 15.60 15.52
N TRP A 233 -13.64 16.29 14.50
CA TRP A 233 -14.38 16.61 13.29
C TRP A 233 -14.67 15.32 12.51
N MET A 234 -15.95 15.04 12.30
CA MET A 234 -16.42 13.90 11.54
C MET A 234 -17.04 14.37 10.23
N ASN A 235 -16.74 13.67 9.15
CA ASN A 235 -17.33 13.86 7.85
C ASN A 235 -17.90 12.52 7.38
N VAL A 236 -19.20 12.48 7.13
CA VAL A 236 -19.90 11.30 6.60
C VAL A 236 -20.32 11.64 5.18
N LYS A 237 -19.92 10.80 4.23
CA LYS A 237 -20.35 10.89 2.83
C LYS A 237 -21.07 9.60 2.48
N ASP A 238 -22.36 9.72 2.21
CA ASP A 238 -23.16 8.61 1.70
C ASP A 238 -23.09 8.58 0.17
N ASP A 239 -22.87 7.39 -0.38
CA ASP A 239 -23.26 7.04 -1.73
C ASP A 239 -24.22 5.85 -1.69
N TRP A 240 -24.81 5.50 -2.83
CA TRP A 240 -25.83 4.45 -2.90
C TRP A 240 -25.27 3.02 -2.68
N ARG A 241 -23.94 2.84 -2.66
CA ARG A 241 -23.27 1.55 -2.43
C ARG A 241 -22.61 1.45 -1.06
N SER A 242 -22.29 2.59 -0.46
CA SER A 242 -21.45 2.66 0.72
C SER A 242 -21.54 4.00 1.43
N ARG A 243 -21.28 3.97 2.74
CA ARG A 243 -21.10 5.15 3.58
C ARG A 243 -19.64 5.32 3.93
N ARG A 244 -18.99 6.37 3.42
CA ARG A 244 -17.63 6.75 3.81
C ARG A 244 -17.68 7.54 5.11
N ILE A 245 -16.93 7.07 6.10
CA ILE A 245 -16.72 7.73 7.39
C ILE A 245 -15.28 8.24 7.41
N GLU A 246 -15.12 9.53 7.66
CA GLU A 246 -13.82 10.19 7.84
C GLU A 246 -13.84 10.89 9.20
N ILE A 247 -12.88 10.56 10.06
CA ILE A 247 -12.68 11.18 11.38
C ILE A 247 -11.31 11.82 11.38
N LYS A 248 -11.24 13.11 11.69
CA LYS A 248 -9.98 13.86 11.76
C LYS A 248 -9.77 14.45 13.14
N THR A 249 -8.72 13.99 13.80
CA THR A 249 -8.18 14.57 15.02
C THR A 249 -6.92 15.39 14.68
N PRO A 250 -6.37 16.22 15.59
CA PRO A 250 -5.14 16.97 15.33
C PRO A 250 -3.92 16.10 14.96
N ILE A 251 -3.95 14.81 15.31
CA ILE A 251 -2.82 13.88 15.15
C ILE A 251 -3.18 12.61 14.38
N LYS A 252 -4.47 12.24 14.28
CA LYS A 252 -4.92 11.01 13.61
C LYS A 252 -5.92 11.35 12.50
N ALA A 253 -5.70 10.79 11.32
CA ALA A 253 -6.70 10.71 10.26
C ALA A 253 -7.19 9.27 10.20
N ILE A 254 -8.50 9.08 10.30
CA ILE A 254 -9.15 7.76 10.29
C ILE A 254 -10.20 7.78 9.21
N ALA A 255 -10.26 6.72 8.41
CA ALA A 255 -11.29 6.58 7.40
C ALA A 255 -11.61 5.11 7.11
N PHE A 256 -12.84 4.86 6.70
CA PHE A 256 -13.31 3.56 6.21
C PHE A 256 -14.67 3.72 5.53
N ASN A 257 -15.08 2.71 4.78
CA ASN A 257 -16.37 2.67 4.10
C ASN A 257 -17.20 1.53 4.65
N LEU A 258 -18.43 1.81 5.05
CA LEU A 258 -19.42 0.78 5.35
C LEU A 258 -20.09 0.39 4.04
N VAL A 259 -19.96 -0.86 3.62
CA VAL A 259 -20.66 -1.38 2.42
C VAL A 259 -22.13 -1.59 2.79
N CYS A 260 -23.04 -1.05 1.98
CA CYS A 260 -24.46 -1.31 2.15
C CYS A 260 -24.77 -2.74 1.69
N ILE A 261 -25.54 -3.49 2.49
CA ILE A 261 -26.15 -4.74 2.01
C ILE A 261 -27.11 -4.33 0.88
N GLU A 262 -26.84 -4.75 -0.36
CA GLU A 262 -27.86 -4.62 -1.40
C GLU A 262 -29.10 -5.36 -0.90
N PRO A 263 -30.28 -4.72 -0.85
CA PRO A 263 -31.50 -5.46 -0.56
C PRO A 263 -31.59 -6.61 -1.58
N PRO A 264 -31.93 -7.83 -1.17
CA PRO A 264 -32.06 -8.93 -2.12
C PRO A 264 -32.98 -8.46 -3.23
N ALA A 265 -32.51 -8.58 -4.48
CA ALA A 265 -33.31 -8.25 -5.65
C ALA A 265 -34.66 -8.94 -5.49
N SER A 266 -35.72 -8.15 -5.37
CA SER A 266 -37.08 -8.64 -5.24
C SER A 266 -37.35 -9.57 -6.41
N GLN A 267 -37.39 -10.88 -6.13
CA GLN A 267 -37.91 -11.89 -7.04
C GLN A 267 -39.43 -11.85 -7.06
#